data_AF-A0A4W5LS24-F1
#
_entry.id   AF-A0A4W5LS24-F1
#
_cell.length_a   1.000
_cell.length_b   1.000
_cell.length_c   1.000
_cell.angle_alpha   90.00
_cell.angle_beta   90.00
_cell.angle_gamma   90.00
#
_symmetry.space_group_name_H-M   'P 1'
#
loop_
_entity.id
_entity.type
_entity.pdbx_description
1 polymer ?
#
loop_
_entity_poly.entity_id
_entity_poly.type
_entity_poly.pdbx_seq_one_letter_code
_entity_poly.pdbx_strand_id
1 'polypeptide(L)'
;MEALITTSGPLVRPTLYQSILTLFHPGITLQNVNKLNLLRLAPGGHVGRFCIWTESAFRKLDQLYGTWRKSASLKVDYNLPMHKMTNTDLSRILKSEEIQKALRAPNKKIRRRVLKKNPLKNLRIMMKLNPYAKTARRQAILLHDPTVSRPPVSPYTQIKAKMLKPKKKPAKKAAPSKAAPSKAAPSKAAPSKAAPAKAAPAKA
;
A
#
# COMPACT_ATOMS: atom_id res chain seq x y z
N MET A 1 14.34 -30.65 40.81
CA MET A 1 15.13 -30.00 39.74
C MET A 1 14.16 -29.29 38.78
N GLU A 2 14.29 -27.97 38.63
CA GLU A 2 13.31 -27.11 37.93
C GLU A 2 14.06 -25.98 37.20
N ALA A 3 14.70 -26.34 36.08
CA ALA A 3 15.50 -25.42 35.30
C ALA A 3 14.83 -25.10 33.96
N LEU A 4 14.75 -23.81 33.65
CA LEU A 4 14.52 -23.28 32.32
C LEU A 4 15.88 -23.06 31.65
N ILE A 5 15.99 -23.48 30.40
CA ILE A 5 17.18 -23.36 29.57
C ILE A 5 16.87 -22.37 28.45
N THR A 6 17.68 -21.34 28.28
CA THR A 6 17.43 -20.26 27.31
C THR A 6 18.65 -19.96 26.48
N THR A 7 18.51 -19.89 25.15
CA THR A 7 19.62 -19.60 24.24
C THR A 7 19.66 -18.11 23.89
N SER A 8 20.60 -17.35 24.45
CA SER A 8 21.16 -16.14 23.82
C SER A 8 22.32 -15.55 24.66
N GLY A 9 23.53 -15.50 24.09
CA GLY A 9 24.63 -14.65 24.54
C GLY A 9 25.34 -15.05 25.85
N PRO A 10 26.62 -14.69 26.03
CA PRO A 10 27.44 -15.20 27.13
C PRO A 10 27.37 -14.35 28.41
N LEU A 11 27.18 -15.00 29.57
CA LEU A 11 27.76 -14.59 30.87
C LEU A 11 27.64 -15.76 31.88
N VAL A 12 28.75 -16.26 32.44
CA VAL A 12 28.74 -17.33 33.46
C VAL A 12 29.75 -17.08 34.59
N ARG A 13 29.23 -17.02 35.83
CA ARG A 13 29.80 -17.39 37.14
C ARG A 13 28.76 -17.04 38.22
N PRO A 14 28.73 -17.64 39.42
CA PRO A 14 29.25 -18.94 39.89
C PRO A 14 28.05 -19.82 40.39
N THR A 15 28.12 -20.92 41.17
CA THR A 15 29.24 -21.66 41.80
C THR A 15 28.98 -23.19 41.92
N LEU A 16 27.73 -23.64 42.10
CA LEU A 16 27.37 -25.01 42.57
C LEU A 16 26.46 -25.78 41.59
N TYR A 17 26.54 -27.12 41.65
CA TYR A 17 25.81 -28.17 40.87
C TYR A 17 26.41 -28.57 39.50
N GLN A 18 27.43 -29.42 39.56
CA GLN A 18 28.33 -29.81 38.45
C GLN A 18 27.76 -30.71 37.33
N SER A 19 26.64 -31.42 37.49
CA SER A 19 26.26 -32.49 36.54
C SER A 19 25.47 -32.07 35.30
N ILE A 20 24.73 -30.96 35.35
CA ILE A 20 23.95 -30.44 34.21
C ILE A 20 24.68 -29.27 33.51
N LEU A 21 25.54 -28.56 34.25
CA LEU A 21 26.32 -27.41 33.74
C LEU A 21 27.37 -27.80 32.69
N THR A 22 27.86 -29.03 32.69
CA THR A 22 28.96 -29.51 31.82
C THR A 22 28.56 -29.73 30.37
N LEU A 23 27.28 -29.93 30.06
CA LEU A 23 26.81 -30.24 28.70
C LEU A 23 26.49 -28.99 27.86
N PHE A 24 26.28 -27.84 28.49
CA PHE A 24 25.75 -26.65 27.82
C PHE A 24 26.82 -25.69 27.32
N HIS A 25 26.84 -25.57 25.99
CA HIS A 25 27.77 -24.77 25.21
C HIS A 25 27.54 -23.23 25.41
N PRO A 26 28.54 -22.38 25.13
CA PRO A 26 28.45 -20.94 25.36
C PRO A 26 27.26 -20.29 24.62
N GLY A 27 26.57 -19.38 25.32
CA GLY A 27 25.35 -18.72 24.83
C GLY A 27 24.05 -19.23 25.47
N ILE A 28 24.14 -20.21 26.37
CA ILE A 28 23.00 -20.78 27.11
C ILE A 28 22.96 -20.21 28.53
N THR A 29 21.78 -19.76 28.96
CA THR A 29 21.52 -19.31 30.33
C THR A 29 20.55 -20.27 31.01
N LEU A 30 20.91 -20.74 32.21
CA LEU A 30 20.01 -21.49 33.08
C LEU A 30 19.27 -20.55 34.03
N GLN A 31 18.00 -20.83 34.31
CA GLN A 31 17.22 -20.08 35.29
C GLN A 31 16.26 -20.99 36.07
N ASN A 32 16.06 -20.71 37.35
CA ASN A 32 15.12 -21.44 38.21
C ASN A 32 13.71 -20.84 38.09
N VAL A 33 12.68 -21.68 37.99
CA VAL A 33 11.26 -21.27 37.88
C VAL A 33 10.79 -20.43 39.07
N ASN A 34 11.29 -20.71 40.28
CA ASN A 34 10.96 -19.93 41.48
C ASN A 34 11.53 -18.50 41.43
N LYS A 35 12.55 -18.25 40.61
CA LYS A 35 13.30 -16.99 40.55
C LYS A 35 13.52 -16.57 39.09
N LEU A 36 12.44 -16.43 38.34
CA LEU A 36 12.47 -15.96 36.95
C LEU A 36 12.83 -14.47 36.89
N ASN A 37 14.05 -14.16 36.46
CA ASN A 37 14.54 -12.80 36.24
C ASN A 37 14.10 -12.28 34.86
N LEU A 38 13.43 -11.12 34.84
CA LEU A 38 12.99 -10.42 33.65
C LEU A 38 14.14 -10.03 32.71
N LEU A 39 15.28 -9.59 33.25
CA LEU A 39 16.45 -9.18 32.44
C LEU A 39 17.05 -10.32 31.63
N ARG A 40 16.87 -11.57 32.10
CA ARG A 40 17.28 -12.77 31.37
C ARG A 40 16.19 -13.23 30.42
N LEU A 41 14.91 -13.09 30.75
CA LEU A 41 13.82 -13.46 29.83
C LEU A 41 13.68 -12.47 28.65
N ALA A 42 13.93 -11.18 28.87
CA ALA A 42 13.83 -10.11 27.89
C ALA A 42 15.09 -9.22 27.90
N PRO A 43 16.25 -9.72 27.42
CA PRO A 43 17.47 -8.93 27.34
C PRO A 43 17.25 -7.70 26.46
N GLY A 44 17.65 -6.52 26.95
CA GLY A 44 17.40 -5.25 26.28
C GLY A 44 15.91 -4.93 26.07
N GLY A 45 15.00 -5.50 26.87
CA GLY A 45 13.55 -5.23 26.80
C GLY A 45 12.79 -5.93 25.66
N HIS A 46 13.44 -6.78 24.88
CA HIS A 46 12.82 -7.49 23.77
C HIS A 46 12.15 -8.79 24.24
N VAL A 47 10.85 -8.96 23.97
CA VAL A 47 10.11 -10.21 24.24
C VAL A 47 10.33 -11.24 23.13
N GLY A 48 10.07 -12.53 23.42
CA GLY A 48 10.18 -13.62 22.44
C GLY A 48 11.49 -14.42 22.48
N ARG A 49 12.18 -14.45 23.63
CA ARG A 49 13.39 -15.26 23.81
C ARG A 49 13.07 -16.76 23.77
N PHE A 50 13.88 -17.55 23.07
CA PHE A 50 13.67 -19.00 22.93
C PHE A 50 13.93 -19.74 24.26
N CYS A 51 12.85 -20.23 24.87
CA CYS A 51 12.86 -20.89 26.18
C CYS A 51 12.53 -22.38 26.05
N ILE A 52 13.37 -23.23 26.63
CA ILE A 52 13.14 -24.67 26.80
C ILE A 52 12.82 -24.92 28.27
N TRP A 53 11.77 -25.71 28.53
CA TRP A 53 11.31 -26.04 29.88
C TRP A 53 11.42 -27.55 30.13
N THR A 54 11.82 -27.97 31.34
CA THR A 54 11.60 -29.34 31.79
C THR A 54 10.13 -29.54 32.19
N GLU A 55 9.63 -30.78 32.18
CA GLU A 55 8.24 -31.07 32.54
C GLU A 55 7.89 -30.58 33.97
N SER A 56 8.78 -30.85 34.93
CA SER A 56 8.68 -30.38 36.31
C SER A 56 8.59 -28.84 36.41
N ALA A 57 9.40 -28.14 35.60
CA ALA A 57 9.44 -26.69 35.55
C ALA A 57 8.13 -26.12 34.99
N PHE A 58 7.59 -26.73 33.93
CA PHE A 58 6.34 -26.31 33.30
C PHE A 58 5.12 -26.52 34.22
N ARG A 59 5.00 -27.69 34.86
CA ARG A 59 3.91 -27.98 35.83
C ARG A 59 3.88 -26.98 37.00
N LYS A 60 5.04 -26.47 37.43
CA LYS A 60 5.12 -25.53 38.56
C LYS A 60 4.71 -24.11 38.22
N LEU A 61 4.74 -23.69 36.96
CA LEU A 61 4.27 -22.36 36.55
C LEU A 61 2.80 -22.12 36.92
N ASP A 62 1.96 -23.14 36.77
CA ASP A 62 0.54 -23.09 37.15
C ASP A 62 0.36 -22.85 38.66
N GLN A 63 1.17 -23.49 39.50
CA GLN A 63 1.16 -23.25 40.96
C GLN A 63 1.71 -21.88 41.36
N LEU A 64 2.67 -21.35 40.57
CA LEU A 64 3.43 -20.13 40.90
C LEU A 64 2.79 -18.84 40.39
N TYR A 65 2.02 -18.90 39.30
CA TYR A 65 1.30 -17.77 38.74
C TYR A 65 -0.23 -17.93 38.80
N GLY A 66 -0.74 -19.16 38.81
CA GLY A 66 -2.18 -19.44 38.75
C GLY A 66 -2.75 -19.29 37.35
N THR A 67 -4.08 -19.27 37.28
CA THR A 67 -4.88 -18.99 36.08
C THR A 67 -5.89 -17.90 36.40
N TRP A 68 -6.54 -17.30 35.40
CA TRP A 68 -7.62 -16.33 35.66
C TRP A 68 -8.79 -16.87 36.51
N ARG A 69 -8.90 -18.19 36.73
CA ARG A 69 -9.91 -18.83 37.59
C ARG A 69 -9.40 -19.26 38.96
N LYS A 70 -8.09 -19.39 39.16
CA LYS A 70 -7.45 -19.90 40.38
C LYS A 70 -6.21 -19.05 40.69
N SER A 71 -6.19 -18.39 41.84
CA SER A 71 -5.05 -17.59 42.29
C SER A 71 -3.77 -18.43 42.42
N ALA A 72 -2.61 -17.76 42.43
CA ALA A 72 -1.34 -18.43 42.68
C ALA A 72 -1.31 -19.07 44.08
N SER A 73 -0.70 -20.26 44.19
CA SER A 73 -0.52 -20.93 45.49
C SER A 73 0.78 -20.50 46.18
N LEU A 74 1.82 -20.17 45.41
CA LEU A 74 3.15 -19.82 45.92
C LEU A 74 3.39 -18.31 46.06
N LYS A 75 2.48 -17.47 45.55
CA LYS A 75 2.56 -16.01 45.62
C LYS A 75 1.30 -15.45 46.27
N VAL A 76 1.48 -14.85 47.44
CA VAL A 76 0.43 -14.14 48.18
C VAL A 76 -0.04 -12.94 47.35
N ASP A 77 -1.35 -12.71 47.34
CA ASP A 77 -2.05 -11.60 46.67
C ASP A 77 -1.71 -11.36 45.19
N TYR A 78 -1.30 -12.42 44.48
CA TYR A 78 -0.98 -12.37 43.06
C TYR A 78 -2.05 -13.07 42.20
N ASN A 79 -2.49 -12.38 41.15
CA ASN A 79 -3.35 -12.92 40.10
C ASN A 79 -2.89 -12.42 38.71
N LEU A 80 -3.24 -13.14 37.64
CA LEU A 80 -2.92 -12.75 36.27
C LEU A 80 -3.68 -11.46 35.88
N PRO A 81 -3.02 -10.49 35.22
CA PRO A 81 -3.71 -9.36 34.61
C PRO A 81 -4.82 -9.81 33.65
N MET A 82 -5.98 -9.17 33.73
CA MET A 82 -7.07 -9.39 32.76
C MET A 82 -6.70 -8.82 31.39
N HIS A 83 -7.02 -9.56 30.33
CA HIS A 83 -6.84 -9.08 28.97
C HIS A 83 -7.82 -7.93 28.69
N LYS A 84 -7.32 -6.82 28.11
CA LYS A 84 -8.17 -5.67 27.76
C LYS A 84 -9.11 -5.91 26.58
N MET A 85 -8.79 -6.91 25.74
CA MET A 85 -9.54 -7.26 24.54
C MET A 85 -9.58 -8.79 24.43
N THR A 86 -10.77 -9.36 24.27
CA THR A 86 -11.03 -10.81 24.28
C THR A 86 -10.52 -11.52 23.04
N ASN A 87 -10.67 -10.88 21.87
CA ASN A 87 -10.19 -11.37 20.58
C ASN A 87 -9.21 -10.35 19.98
N THR A 88 -7.96 -10.75 19.75
CA THR A 88 -6.91 -9.90 19.18
C THR A 88 -6.91 -9.85 17.65
N ASP A 89 -7.68 -10.70 16.98
CA ASP A 89 -7.78 -10.69 15.51
C ASP A 89 -8.72 -9.58 15.01
N LEU A 90 -8.16 -8.38 14.90
CA LEU A 90 -8.81 -7.22 14.28
C LEU A 90 -9.21 -7.49 12.82
N SER A 91 -8.50 -8.35 12.09
CA SER A 91 -8.84 -8.66 10.70
C SER A 91 -10.11 -9.50 10.59
N ARG A 92 -10.34 -10.43 11.53
CA ARG A 92 -11.59 -11.17 11.65
C ARG A 92 -12.74 -10.29 12.10
N ILE A 93 -12.53 -9.45 13.12
CA ILE A 93 -13.54 -8.51 13.62
C ILE A 93 -13.98 -7.56 12.50
N LEU A 94 -13.04 -6.86 11.83
CA LEU A 94 -13.37 -5.90 10.78
C LEU A 94 -14.04 -6.53 9.54
N LYS A 95 -13.92 -7.85 9.34
CA LYS A 95 -14.54 -8.59 8.22
C LYS A 95 -15.83 -9.33 8.62
N SER A 96 -16.26 -9.22 9.88
CA SER A 96 -17.47 -9.90 10.36
C SER A 96 -18.72 -9.34 9.69
N GLU A 97 -19.74 -10.17 9.49
CA GLU A 97 -20.94 -9.78 8.74
C GLU A 97 -21.72 -8.69 9.50
N GLU A 98 -21.77 -8.77 10.82
CA GLU A 98 -22.45 -7.81 11.70
C GLU A 98 -21.89 -6.39 11.51
N ILE A 99 -20.56 -6.29 11.44
CA ILE A 99 -19.86 -5.02 11.19
C ILE A 99 -20.02 -4.58 9.74
N GLN A 100 -19.82 -5.48 8.76
CA GLN A 100 -19.92 -5.13 7.34
C GLN A 100 -21.35 -4.72 6.92
N LYS A 101 -22.38 -5.29 7.54
CA LYS A 101 -23.79 -4.94 7.32
C LYS A 101 -24.16 -3.56 7.88
N ALA A 102 -23.51 -3.14 8.97
CA ALA A 102 -23.68 -1.81 9.53
C ALA A 102 -22.84 -0.72 8.82
N LEU A 103 -21.79 -1.11 8.08
CA LEU A 103 -20.88 -0.17 7.41
C LEU A 103 -21.44 0.37 6.09
N ARG A 104 -21.16 1.66 5.85
CA ARG A 104 -21.42 2.31 4.56
C ARG A 104 -20.33 1.97 3.54
N ALA A 105 -20.71 1.88 2.26
CA ALA A 105 -19.78 1.68 1.14
C ALA A 105 -18.57 2.67 1.17
N PRO A 106 -17.33 2.20 0.99
CA PRO A 106 -16.12 3.00 1.21
C PRO A 106 -15.89 4.04 0.10
N ASN A 107 -15.72 5.31 0.49
CA ASN A 107 -15.43 6.38 -0.45
C ASN A 107 -13.93 6.48 -0.79
N LYS A 108 -13.51 5.77 -1.85
CA LYS A 108 -12.10 5.74 -2.31
C LYS A 108 -11.69 6.95 -3.20
N LYS A 109 -12.50 8.01 -3.29
CA LYS A 109 -12.25 9.15 -4.20
C LYS A 109 -11.27 10.18 -3.60
N ILE A 110 -9.98 10.05 -3.95
CA ILE A 110 -8.94 11.02 -3.57
C ILE A 110 -9.13 12.35 -4.34
N ARG A 111 -9.66 13.38 -3.66
CA ARG A 111 -9.79 14.74 -4.21
C ARG A 111 -8.44 15.48 -4.13
N ARG A 112 -7.69 15.47 -5.23
CA ARG A 112 -6.44 16.27 -5.36
C ARG A 112 -6.77 17.76 -5.61
N ARG A 113 -5.91 18.66 -5.14
CA ARG A 113 -6.01 20.11 -5.40
C ARG A 113 -5.97 20.35 -6.92
N VAL A 114 -7.03 20.94 -7.47
CA VAL A 114 -7.09 21.29 -8.89
C VAL A 114 -6.44 22.66 -9.09
N LEU A 115 -5.40 22.74 -9.93
CA LEU A 115 -4.79 24.02 -10.31
C LEU A 115 -5.78 24.84 -11.16
N LYS A 116 -6.17 26.03 -10.67
CA LYS A 116 -7.02 26.97 -11.40
C LYS A 116 -6.24 27.54 -12.61
N LYS A 117 -6.56 27.04 -13.80
CA LYS A 117 -6.01 27.55 -15.06
C LYS A 117 -6.80 28.79 -15.50
N ASN A 118 -6.11 29.82 -15.99
CA ASN A 118 -6.75 31.05 -16.50
C ASN A 118 -7.56 30.73 -17.78
N PRO A 119 -8.88 31.03 -17.84
CA PRO A 119 -9.72 30.69 -18.99
C PRO A 119 -9.42 31.55 -20.23
N LEU A 120 -9.09 32.84 -20.07
CA LEU A 120 -8.74 33.74 -21.17
C LEU A 120 -7.48 33.23 -21.91
N LYS A 121 -6.52 32.68 -21.16
CA LYS A 121 -5.30 32.05 -21.71
C LYS A 121 -5.50 30.59 -22.15
N ASN A 122 -6.58 29.91 -21.73
CA ASN A 122 -6.81 28.49 -22.03
C ASN A 122 -8.23 28.20 -22.54
N LEU A 123 -8.36 28.09 -23.86
CA LEU A 123 -9.63 27.88 -24.55
C LEU A 123 -10.43 26.66 -24.06
N ARG A 124 -9.78 25.55 -23.67
CA ARG A 124 -10.50 24.36 -23.16
C ARG A 124 -11.16 24.63 -21.81
N ILE A 125 -10.54 25.45 -20.97
CA ILE A 125 -11.11 25.87 -19.68
C ILE A 125 -12.21 26.90 -19.91
N MET A 126 -12.02 27.85 -20.85
CA MET A 126 -13.09 28.76 -21.26
C MET A 126 -14.32 28.00 -21.76
N MET A 127 -14.16 27.04 -22.70
CA MET A 127 -15.28 26.25 -23.22
C MET A 127 -15.95 25.36 -22.15
N LYS A 128 -15.22 24.91 -21.13
CA LYS A 128 -15.78 24.15 -20.00
C LYS A 128 -16.63 25.03 -19.06
N LEU A 129 -16.31 26.32 -18.96
CA LEU A 129 -17.05 27.28 -18.14
C LEU A 129 -18.20 27.94 -18.92
N ASN A 130 -17.96 28.27 -20.19
CA ASN A 130 -18.91 28.89 -21.11
C ASN A 130 -18.79 28.26 -22.50
N PRO A 131 -19.74 27.38 -22.92
CA PRO A 131 -19.69 26.75 -24.24
C PRO A 131 -19.89 27.74 -25.40
N TYR A 132 -20.64 28.83 -25.20
CA TYR A 132 -20.89 29.87 -26.20
C TYR A 132 -19.62 30.65 -26.59
N ALA A 133 -18.58 30.64 -25.73
CA ALA A 133 -17.29 31.22 -26.08
C ALA A 133 -16.65 30.59 -27.34
N LYS A 134 -17.04 29.34 -27.70
CA LYS A 134 -16.59 28.67 -28.93
C LYS A 134 -17.23 29.28 -30.18
N THR A 135 -18.55 29.52 -30.16
CA THR A 135 -19.31 30.09 -31.28
C THR A 135 -18.96 31.56 -31.47
N ALA A 136 -18.97 32.35 -30.39
CA ALA A 136 -18.59 33.76 -30.42
C ALA A 136 -17.17 33.97 -30.96
N ARG A 137 -16.19 33.17 -30.51
CA ARG A 137 -14.82 33.23 -31.04
C ARG A 137 -14.74 32.84 -32.52
N ARG A 138 -15.53 31.86 -32.98
CA ARG A 138 -15.59 31.49 -34.41
C ARG A 138 -16.19 32.60 -35.26
N GLN A 139 -17.29 33.21 -34.81
CA GLN A 139 -17.92 34.34 -35.49
C GLN A 139 -16.96 35.54 -35.57
N ALA A 140 -16.29 35.89 -34.47
CA ALA A 140 -15.29 36.96 -34.45
C ALA A 140 -14.12 36.70 -35.41
N ILE A 141 -13.63 35.44 -35.50
CA ILE A 141 -12.60 35.08 -36.48
C ILE A 141 -13.11 35.24 -37.92
N LEU A 142 -14.33 34.78 -38.23
CA LEU A 142 -14.91 34.92 -39.57
C LEU A 142 -15.15 36.37 -39.98
N LEU A 143 -15.54 37.24 -39.03
CA LEU A 143 -15.72 38.68 -39.27
C LEU A 143 -14.38 39.41 -39.45
N HIS A 144 -13.35 39.00 -38.71
CA HIS A 144 -12.01 39.59 -38.78
C HIS A 144 -11.19 39.05 -39.97
N ASP A 145 -11.55 37.92 -40.56
CA ASP A 145 -10.83 37.37 -41.72
C ASP A 145 -11.10 38.23 -42.98
N PRO A 146 -10.12 38.97 -43.50
CA PRO A 146 -10.32 39.85 -44.65
C PRO A 146 -10.58 39.08 -45.95
N THR A 147 -10.44 37.76 -45.96
CA THR A 147 -10.82 36.92 -47.11
C THR A 147 -12.32 36.63 -47.16
N VAL A 148 -13.01 36.71 -46.01
CA VAL A 148 -14.47 36.50 -45.87
C VAL A 148 -15.21 37.84 -45.81
N SER A 149 -14.59 38.86 -45.21
CA SER A 149 -15.15 40.21 -45.06
C SER A 149 -15.14 41.03 -46.37
N ARG A 150 -14.26 40.71 -47.32
CA ARG A 150 -14.34 41.30 -48.67
C ARG A 150 -15.51 40.68 -49.44
N PRO A 151 -16.41 41.49 -50.05
CA PRO A 151 -17.43 40.93 -50.94
C PRO A 151 -16.75 40.16 -52.08
N PRO A 152 -17.36 39.08 -52.61
CA PRO A 152 -16.79 38.33 -53.71
C PRO A 152 -16.62 39.26 -54.91
N VAL A 153 -15.37 39.59 -55.23
CA VAL A 153 -15.06 40.32 -56.47
C VAL A 153 -15.66 39.54 -57.63
N SER A 154 -16.30 40.26 -58.56
CA SER A 154 -17.06 39.71 -59.68
C SER A 154 -16.36 38.50 -60.31
N PRO A 155 -17.09 37.44 -60.73
CA PRO A 155 -16.50 36.28 -61.41
C PRO A 155 -15.52 36.67 -62.53
N TYR A 156 -15.81 37.76 -63.23
CA TYR A 156 -14.97 38.34 -64.29
C TYR A 156 -13.58 38.79 -63.78
N THR A 157 -13.52 39.41 -62.60
CA THR A 157 -12.27 39.86 -61.96
C THR A 157 -11.45 38.67 -61.47
N GLN A 158 -12.10 37.60 -61.02
CA GLN A 158 -11.42 36.37 -60.59
C GLN A 158 -10.73 35.64 -61.74
N ILE A 159 -11.32 35.65 -62.94
CA ILE A 159 -10.71 35.09 -64.14
C ILE A 159 -9.45 35.89 -64.51
N LYS A 160 -9.56 37.23 -64.59
CA LYS A 160 -8.41 38.11 -64.88
C LYS A 160 -7.27 37.95 -63.87
N ALA A 161 -7.58 37.85 -62.57
CA ALA A 161 -6.58 37.66 -61.51
C ALA A 161 -6.00 36.23 -61.40
N LYS A 162 -6.65 35.22 -62.01
CA LYS A 162 -6.10 33.87 -62.19
C LYS A 162 -5.20 33.78 -63.42
N MET A 163 -5.53 34.48 -64.49
CA MET A 163 -4.70 34.57 -65.71
C MET A 163 -3.43 35.41 -65.50
N LEU A 164 -3.49 36.47 -64.69
CA LEU A 164 -2.37 37.38 -64.45
C LEU A 164 -1.48 36.96 -63.25
N LYS A 165 -1.18 35.66 -63.11
CA LYS A 165 -0.17 35.16 -62.16
C LYS A 165 0.90 34.34 -62.88
N PRO A 166 2.18 34.76 -62.88
CA PRO A 166 3.24 33.92 -63.42
C PRO A 166 3.35 32.62 -62.62
N LYS A 167 3.55 31.48 -63.31
CA LYS A 167 3.67 30.14 -62.70
C LYS A 167 4.81 30.11 -61.67
N LYS A 168 4.47 30.21 -60.39
CA LYS A 168 5.44 30.03 -59.30
C LYS A 168 5.81 28.55 -59.18
N LYS A 169 7.10 28.24 -59.38
CA LYS A 169 7.64 26.86 -59.32
C LYS A 169 7.30 26.20 -57.97
N PRO A 170 7.00 24.87 -57.93
CA PRO A 170 6.60 24.20 -56.70
C PRO A 170 7.75 24.20 -55.68
N ALA A 171 7.48 24.66 -54.46
CA ALA A 171 8.43 24.58 -53.36
C ALA A 171 8.62 23.12 -52.93
N LYS A 172 9.89 22.75 -52.67
CA LYS A 172 10.27 21.39 -52.24
C LYS A 172 9.50 20.98 -50.98
N LYS A 173 8.96 19.75 -50.97
CA LYS A 173 8.47 19.11 -49.73
C LYS A 173 9.62 19.03 -48.72
N ALA A 174 9.51 19.71 -47.59
CA ALA A 174 10.36 19.44 -46.44
C ALA A 174 9.97 18.07 -45.87
N ALA A 175 10.95 17.16 -45.76
CA ALA A 175 10.74 15.84 -45.17
C ALA A 175 10.49 15.95 -43.65
N PRO A 176 9.72 15.02 -43.04
CA PRO A 176 9.60 14.96 -41.59
C PRO A 176 10.95 14.55 -40.98
N SER A 177 11.55 15.43 -40.20
CA SER A 177 12.82 15.17 -39.53
C SER A 177 12.64 14.20 -38.36
N LYS A 178 13.04 12.94 -38.59
CA LYS A 178 13.62 11.95 -37.67
C LYS A 178 13.08 11.90 -36.23
N ALA A 179 12.44 10.77 -35.91
CA ALA A 179 12.31 10.29 -34.54
C ALA A 179 13.66 9.84 -33.95
N ALA A 180 13.86 10.05 -32.64
CA ALA A 180 14.78 9.34 -31.76
C ALA A 180 14.44 9.67 -30.29
N PRO A 181 14.81 8.85 -29.29
CA PRO A 181 14.40 7.46 -29.15
C PRO A 181 13.64 7.23 -27.83
N SER A 182 12.79 6.20 -27.77
CA SER A 182 12.16 5.76 -26.52
C SER A 182 13.21 5.11 -25.60
N LYS A 183 13.52 5.73 -24.46
CA LYS A 183 14.27 5.05 -23.39
C LYS A 183 13.41 3.94 -22.80
N ALA A 184 13.93 2.71 -22.81
CA ALA A 184 13.29 1.56 -22.22
C ALA A 184 13.22 1.67 -20.68
N ALA A 185 12.13 1.16 -20.11
CA ALA A 185 12.01 0.80 -18.71
C ALA A 185 11.45 -0.63 -18.62
N PRO A 186 11.94 -1.49 -17.71
CA PRO A 186 11.80 -2.94 -17.84
C PRO A 186 10.41 -3.44 -17.46
N SER A 187 9.89 -4.37 -18.26
CA SER A 187 8.69 -5.15 -17.96
C SER A 187 8.99 -6.17 -16.84
N LYS A 188 8.59 -5.86 -15.60
CA LYS A 188 8.44 -6.89 -14.56
C LYS A 188 7.17 -7.69 -14.84
N ALA A 189 7.34 -8.99 -15.05
CA ALA A 189 6.24 -9.93 -15.21
C ALA A 189 5.36 -10.01 -13.95
N ALA A 190 4.06 -10.20 -14.15
CA ALA A 190 3.11 -10.64 -13.14
C ALA A 190 2.25 -11.76 -13.74
N PRO A 191 1.99 -12.86 -13.02
CA PRO A 191 1.46 -14.08 -13.63
C PRO A 191 -0.04 -14.01 -13.90
N SER A 192 -0.46 -14.61 -15.01
CA SER A 192 -1.86 -14.90 -15.31
C SER A 192 -2.42 -15.93 -14.33
N LYS A 193 -3.34 -15.51 -13.45
CA LYS A 193 -4.16 -16.45 -12.68
C LYS A 193 -5.18 -17.11 -13.61
N ALA A 194 -5.13 -18.44 -13.70
CA ALA A 194 -6.19 -19.23 -14.30
C ALA A 194 -7.52 -19.03 -13.54
N ALA A 195 -8.63 -18.99 -14.29
CA ALA A 195 -9.97 -19.04 -13.72
C ALA A 195 -10.43 -20.50 -13.60
N PRO A 196 -10.98 -20.94 -12.45
CA PRO A 196 -11.59 -22.26 -12.35
C PRO A 196 -12.92 -22.29 -13.11
N ALA A 197 -13.16 -23.36 -13.86
CA ALA A 197 -14.39 -23.57 -14.60
C ALA A 197 -15.58 -23.82 -13.65
N LYS A 198 -16.79 -23.39 -14.05
CA LYS A 198 -18.03 -23.78 -13.39
C LYS A 198 -18.31 -25.26 -13.67
N ALA A 199 -18.41 -26.07 -12.62
CA ALA A 199 -19.10 -27.36 -12.72
C ALA A 199 -20.62 -27.12 -12.69
N ALA A 200 -21.33 -27.72 -13.65
CA ALA A 200 -22.79 -27.84 -13.61
C ALA A 200 -23.16 -29.25 -13.10
N PRO A 201 -24.22 -29.41 -12.30
CA PRO A 201 -24.69 -30.74 -11.91
C PRO A 201 -25.44 -31.40 -13.08
N ALA A 202 -24.99 -32.60 -13.48
CA ALA A 202 -25.75 -33.45 -14.38
C ALA A 202 -26.82 -34.23 -13.60
N LYS A 203 -28.03 -34.32 -14.17
CA LYS A 203 -29.06 -35.27 -13.73
C LYS A 203 -28.84 -36.61 -14.42
N ALA A 204 -28.75 -37.68 -13.64
CA ALA A 204 -29.23 -39.05 -13.92
C ALA A 204 -28.92 -39.90 -12.68
#